data_AF-A0A1G5INL8-F1
#
_entry.id   AF-A0A1G5INL8-F1
#
_cell.length_a   1.000
_cell.length_b   1.000
_cell.length_c   1.000
_cell.angle_alpha   90.00
_cell.angle_beta   90.00
_cell.angle_gamma   90.00
#
_symmetry.space_group_name_H-M   'P 1'
#
loop_
_entity.id
_entity.type
_entity.pdbx_description
1 polymer ?
#
loop_
_entity_poly.entity_id
_entity_poly.type
_entity_poly.pdbx_seq_one_letter_code
_entity_poly.pdbx_strand_id
1 'polypeptide(L)'
;MDIYRFIIRGYPASTHPQFHEWQKATLVLLISASDPYSAEQKSLLELEKRKWAPESYELKDILIEERVREEGGVVLNAYVEAGNRGVYWHERLDDLAMTQKGSEVWGTGPKLNEDFIDSLIIDSGGHRVTREEAGNFKEKNADYVLGTYILELKQFEQEGLEVSTRQEKISQIFDSNLSSGPAQQIDPYQLNESDFQEYWNVVGIPVQKRIKAASKQVKSTIKRLGEENYTGGVILLNTGYLTIPHELLVSMAERYAKKDTSSISDVIVISSWTMTNGFDTVVNYGFHPHEPSSLDIVKLRDTFWSTINRMMTQMITGELDVSSGMQEPMSPTHFKIDDETFTFGVPQLESSLRKKKKRPNNTN
;
A
#
# COMPACT_ATOMS: atom_id res chain seq x y z
N MET A 1 32.44 -1.03 28.92
CA MET A 1 31.36 -1.30 27.96
C MET A 1 31.65 -0.44 26.76
N ASP A 2 31.51 -1.02 25.58
CA ASP A 2 31.75 -0.30 24.33
C ASP A 2 30.48 0.42 23.91
N ILE A 3 30.63 1.50 23.14
CA ILE A 3 29.51 2.24 22.57
C ILE A 3 29.39 1.89 21.10
N TYR A 4 28.30 1.21 20.75
CA TYR A 4 27.95 0.87 19.38
C TYR A 4 27.05 1.93 18.79
N ARG A 5 27.25 2.27 17.52
CA ARG A 5 26.43 3.21 16.78
C ARG A 5 25.61 2.45 15.75
N PHE A 6 24.32 2.76 15.73
CA PHE A 6 23.35 2.30 14.75
C PHE A 6 22.73 3.50 14.05
N ILE A 7 22.76 3.51 12.72
CA ILE A 7 21.95 4.41 11.90
C ILE A 7 20.90 3.54 11.22
N ILE A 8 19.65 3.74 11.59
CA ILE A 8 18.52 2.89 11.22
C ILE A 8 17.52 3.71 10.42
N ARG A 9 17.05 3.14 9.31
CA ARG A 9 15.87 3.62 8.60
C ARG A 9 14.65 2.93 9.16
N GLY A 10 13.61 3.69 9.43
CA GLY A 10 12.39 3.14 9.99
C GLY A 10 11.17 4.00 9.75
N TYR A 11 10.03 3.42 10.05
CA TYR A 11 8.73 4.06 9.99
C TYR A 11 8.09 4.09 11.38
N PRO A 12 7.28 5.11 11.69
CA PRO A 12 6.46 5.10 12.88
C PRO A 12 5.48 3.92 12.82
N ALA A 13 5.33 3.19 13.92
CA ALA A 13 4.25 2.22 14.04
C ALA A 13 2.89 2.94 14.06
N SER A 14 1.80 2.21 13.78
CA SER A 14 0.42 2.73 13.90
C SER A 14 0.12 3.36 15.27
N THR A 15 0.78 2.86 16.32
CA THR A 15 0.67 3.36 17.70
C THR A 15 1.63 4.50 18.05
N HIS A 16 2.47 4.99 17.12
CA HIS A 16 3.39 6.09 17.37
C HIS A 16 2.63 7.37 17.72
N PRO A 17 2.99 8.11 18.78
CA PRO A 17 2.16 9.21 19.28
C PRO A 17 2.18 10.47 18.40
N GLN A 18 3.24 10.69 17.61
CA GLN A 18 3.48 11.99 16.95
C GLN A 18 3.48 11.95 15.42
N PHE A 19 3.76 10.79 14.83
CA PHE A 19 4.09 10.67 13.41
C PHE A 19 3.18 9.64 12.73
N HIS A 20 2.81 9.94 11.49
CA HIS A 20 2.07 9.06 10.61
C HIS A 20 2.94 7.91 10.10
N GLU A 21 2.34 6.76 9.79
CA GLU A 21 3.06 5.54 9.41
C GLU A 21 3.85 5.69 8.09
N TRP A 22 3.44 6.59 7.20
CA TRP A 22 4.15 6.90 5.97
C TRP A 22 5.38 7.81 6.17
N GLN A 23 5.59 8.39 7.36
CA GLN A 23 6.70 9.33 7.63
C GLN A 23 8.01 8.62 7.93
N LYS A 24 8.81 8.36 6.89
CA LYS A 24 10.12 7.74 7.04
C LYS A 24 11.13 8.61 7.81
N ALA A 25 11.98 7.98 8.60
CA ALA A 25 13.01 8.65 9.38
C ALA A 25 14.37 7.95 9.34
N THR A 26 15.42 8.73 9.58
CA THR A 26 16.72 8.25 10.04
C THR A 26 16.78 8.36 11.56
N LEU A 27 17.05 7.23 12.20
CA LEU A 27 17.18 7.07 13.64
C LEU A 27 18.64 6.77 13.97
N VAL A 28 19.24 7.56 14.85
CA VAL A 28 20.62 7.40 15.30
C VAL A 28 20.59 6.97 16.76
N LEU A 29 21.11 5.77 17.02
CA LEU A 29 21.22 5.22 18.36
C LEU A 29 22.69 4.99 18.69
N LEU A 30 23.09 5.39 19.91
CA LEU A 30 24.34 4.93 20.49
C LEU A 30 24.00 4.05 21.70
N ILE A 31 24.52 2.83 21.73
CA ILE A 31 24.15 1.81 22.72
C ILE A 31 25.39 1.36 23.47
N SER A 32 25.32 1.41 24.80
CA SER A 32 26.35 0.86 25.67
C SER A 32 26.11 -0.64 25.90
N ALA A 33 27.06 -1.47 25.49
CA ALA A 33 26.95 -2.91 25.55
C ALA A 33 28.30 -3.61 25.73
N SER A 34 28.25 -4.91 26.05
CA SER A 34 29.42 -5.77 26.18
C SER A 34 29.93 -6.28 24.83
N ASP A 35 29.05 -6.41 23.85
CA ASP A 35 29.32 -7.07 22.58
C ASP A 35 28.32 -6.58 21.51
N PRO A 36 28.62 -6.79 20.21
CA PRO A 36 27.78 -6.28 19.13
C PRO A 36 26.36 -6.85 19.12
N TYR A 37 26.17 -8.12 19.50
CA TYR A 37 24.87 -8.77 19.46
C TYR A 37 23.93 -8.20 20.54
N SER A 38 24.43 -8.06 21.77
CA SER A 38 23.65 -7.43 22.84
C SER A 38 23.37 -5.96 22.57
N ALA A 39 24.27 -5.25 21.87
CA ALA A 39 24.04 -3.88 21.42
C ALA A 39 22.89 -3.80 20.40
N GLU A 40 22.88 -4.73 19.44
CA GLU A 40 21.86 -4.81 18.40
C GLU A 40 20.47 -5.10 18.98
N GLN A 41 20.35 -6.10 19.86
CA GLN A 41 19.10 -6.42 20.55
C GLN A 41 18.56 -5.23 21.36
N LYS A 42 19.45 -4.53 22.09
CA LYS A 42 19.08 -3.30 22.81
C LYS A 42 18.61 -2.18 21.88
N SER A 43 19.21 -2.04 20.71
CA SER A 43 18.81 -1.04 19.72
C SER A 43 17.38 -1.28 19.21
N LEU A 44 17.05 -2.53 18.89
CA LEU A 44 15.72 -2.94 18.43
C LEU A 44 14.66 -2.78 19.53
N LEU A 45 14.99 -3.14 20.78
CA LEU A 45 14.10 -2.92 21.93
C LEU A 45 13.80 -1.43 22.15
N GLU A 46 14.79 -0.55 21.97
CA GLU A 46 14.57 0.90 22.09
C GLU A 46 13.71 1.47 20.93
N LEU A 47 13.82 0.92 19.72
CA LEU A 47 12.88 1.23 18.62
C LEU A 47 11.44 0.86 19.01
N GLU A 48 11.22 -0.38 19.45
CA GLU A 48 9.89 -0.90 19.81
C GLU A 48 9.25 -0.08 20.95
N LYS A 49 10.04 0.21 21.99
CA LYS A 49 9.62 1.05 23.12
C LYS A 49 9.18 2.44 22.66
N ARG A 50 9.86 2.99 21.66
CA ARG A 50 9.55 4.30 21.06
C ARG A 50 8.56 4.22 19.91
N LYS A 51 7.99 3.03 19.63
CA LYS A 51 6.98 2.80 18.59
C LYS A 51 7.48 3.06 17.18
N TRP A 52 8.72 2.66 16.90
CA TRP A 52 9.32 2.66 15.57
C TRP A 52 9.46 1.22 15.05
N ALA A 53 9.11 1.02 13.78
CA ALA A 53 9.36 -0.20 13.04
C ALA A 53 10.63 -0.03 12.18
N PRO A 54 11.66 -0.89 12.35
CA PRO A 54 12.84 -0.81 11.52
C PRO A 54 12.56 -1.25 10.08
N GLU A 55 13.29 -0.67 9.15
CA GLU A 55 13.33 -1.07 7.74
C GLU A 55 14.72 -1.57 7.37
N SER A 56 15.78 -0.79 7.63
CA SER A 56 17.15 -1.16 7.24
C SER A 56 18.21 -0.52 8.14
N TYR A 57 19.41 -1.11 8.18
CA TYR A 57 20.60 -0.47 8.75
C TYR A 57 21.33 0.30 7.64
N GLU A 58 21.56 1.59 7.85
CA GLU A 58 22.52 2.37 7.04
C GLU A 58 23.94 2.22 7.57
N LEU A 59 24.10 2.07 8.89
CA LEU A 59 25.39 1.90 9.53
C LEU A 59 25.28 1.10 10.82
N LYS A 60 26.23 0.19 11.02
CA LYS A 60 26.46 -0.55 12.26
C LYS A 60 27.94 -0.60 12.55
N ASP A 61 28.40 0.13 13.55
CA ASP A 61 29.81 0.16 13.94
C ASP A 61 30.03 0.43 15.44
N ILE A 62 31.28 0.38 15.87
CA ILE A 62 31.73 0.69 17.23
C ILE A 62 32.42 2.07 17.22
N LEU A 63 32.07 2.91 18.19
CA LEU A 63 32.74 4.19 18.38
C LEU A 63 34.06 4.01 19.13
N ILE A 64 35.12 4.61 18.61
CA ILE A 64 36.45 4.62 19.23
C ILE A 64 36.55 5.86 20.12
N GLU A 65 36.69 5.66 21.44
CA GLU A 65 36.63 6.74 22.42
C GLU A 65 37.60 7.89 22.12
N GLU A 66 38.85 7.58 21.77
CA GLU A 66 39.87 8.57 21.44
C GLU A 66 39.40 9.49 20.29
N ARG A 67 38.89 8.91 19.20
CA ARG A 67 38.38 9.65 18.05
C ARG A 67 37.16 10.51 18.40
N VAL A 68 36.27 9.99 19.23
CA VAL A 68 35.08 10.75 19.68
C VAL A 68 35.49 11.94 20.55
N ARG A 69 36.49 11.77 21.41
CA ARG A 69 37.04 12.86 22.22
C ARG A 69 37.75 13.92 21.38
N GLU A 70 38.48 13.51 20.34
CA GLU A 70 39.10 14.41 19.36
C GLU A 70 38.05 15.20 18.56
N GLU A 71 36.98 14.55 18.12
CA GLU A 71 35.88 15.21 17.39
C GLU A 71 35.11 16.20 18.28
N GLY A 72 34.86 15.83 19.54
CA GLY A 72 34.20 16.70 20.51
C GLY A 72 32.72 17.01 20.18
N GLY A 73 32.22 18.11 20.74
CA GLY A 73 30.90 18.66 20.40
C GLY A 73 29.72 17.71 20.63
N VAL A 74 28.80 17.69 19.66
CA VAL A 74 27.53 16.94 19.76
C VAL A 74 27.77 15.43 19.82
N VAL A 75 28.79 14.92 19.12
CA VAL A 75 29.12 13.49 19.10
C VAL A 75 29.68 13.04 20.45
N LEU A 76 30.59 13.82 21.05
CA LEU A 76 31.09 13.52 22.40
C LEU A 76 29.98 13.56 23.46
N ASN A 77 29.07 14.54 23.37
CA ASN A 77 27.93 14.63 24.29
C ASN A 77 27.03 13.39 24.17
N ALA A 78 26.72 12.96 22.95
CA ALA A 78 25.93 11.76 22.68
C ALA A 78 26.62 10.48 23.21
N TYR A 79 27.94 10.37 23.01
CA TYR A 79 28.73 9.24 23.52
C TYR A 79 28.73 9.17 25.06
N VAL A 80 28.95 10.30 25.73
CA VAL A 80 28.91 10.39 27.19
C VAL A 80 27.51 10.07 27.71
N GLU A 81 26.45 10.56 27.05
CA GLU A 81 25.08 10.23 27.41
C GLU A 81 24.81 8.72 27.30
N ALA A 82 25.21 8.09 26.19
CA ALA A 82 25.06 6.66 25.99
C ALA A 82 25.84 5.85 27.03
N GLY A 83 27.06 6.27 27.37
CA GLY A 83 27.85 5.64 28.42
C GLY A 83 27.20 5.70 29.81
N ASN A 84 26.55 6.82 30.13
CA ASN A 84 25.92 7.04 31.44
C ASN A 84 24.52 6.41 31.55
N ARG A 85 23.70 6.52 30.49
CA ARG A 85 22.29 6.10 30.49
C ARG A 85 22.06 4.74 29.84
N GLY A 86 23.07 4.18 29.19
CA GLY A 86 22.98 2.97 28.40
C GLY A 86 22.56 3.21 26.94
N VAL A 87 21.92 4.34 26.64
CA VAL A 87 21.43 4.69 25.31
C VAL A 87 21.46 6.20 25.08
N TYR A 88 21.83 6.60 23.86
CA TYR A 88 21.52 7.90 23.28
C TYR A 88 20.59 7.70 22.07
N TRP A 89 19.64 8.61 21.89
CA TRP A 89 18.65 8.56 20.82
C TRP A 89 18.57 9.91 20.10
N HIS A 90 18.60 9.86 18.77
CA HIS A 90 18.28 11.00 17.93
C HIS A 90 17.45 10.55 16.74
N GLU A 91 16.37 11.26 16.46
CA GLU A 91 15.47 10.98 15.34
C GLU A 91 15.39 12.18 14.40
N ARG A 92 15.38 11.90 13.10
CA ARG A 92 15.22 12.91 12.06
C ARG A 92 14.35 12.36 10.95
N LEU A 93 13.16 12.94 10.78
CA LEU A 93 12.30 12.67 9.62
C LEU A 93 13.02 13.04 8.33
N ASP A 94 12.78 12.25 7.28
CA ASP A 94 13.36 12.52 5.96
C ASP A 94 12.83 13.78 5.31
N ASP A 95 11.55 14.01 5.53
CA ASP A 95 10.81 15.14 5.00
C ASP A 95 10.15 15.90 6.16
N LEU A 96 9.86 17.18 5.92
CA LEU A 96 9.25 18.04 6.91
C LEU A 96 7.82 17.58 7.18
N ALA A 97 7.51 17.27 8.43
CA ALA A 97 6.14 17.00 8.86
C ALA A 97 5.31 18.29 8.77
N MET A 98 4.70 18.55 7.61
CA MET A 98 3.76 19.67 7.47
C MET A 98 2.42 19.39 8.16
N THR A 99 2.16 18.13 8.51
CA THR A 99 0.93 17.69 9.17
C THR A 99 1.26 16.86 10.41
N GLN A 100 0.61 17.17 11.53
CA GLN A 100 0.70 16.36 12.74
C GLN A 100 -0.16 15.09 12.60
N LYS A 101 0.19 14.03 13.32
CA LYS A 101 -0.64 12.83 13.40
C LYS A 101 -2.05 13.18 13.90
N GLY A 102 -3.08 12.61 13.26
CA GLY A 102 -4.48 12.89 13.55
C GLY A 102 -5.04 14.16 12.90
N SER A 103 -4.21 14.95 12.20
CA SER A 103 -4.69 15.99 11.29
C SER A 103 -4.92 15.41 9.90
N GLU A 104 -5.85 16.00 9.16
CA GLU A 104 -6.10 15.65 7.77
C GLU A 104 -4.86 15.94 6.91
N VAL A 105 -4.48 14.99 6.05
CA VAL A 105 -3.38 15.15 5.11
C VAL A 105 -3.91 15.87 3.88
N TRP A 106 -3.36 17.05 3.59
CA TRP A 106 -3.82 17.85 2.46
C TRP A 106 -3.42 17.21 1.11
N GLY A 107 -4.32 17.34 0.12
CA GLY A 107 -4.07 16.90 -1.25
C GLY A 107 -4.23 15.40 -1.49
N THR A 108 -4.81 14.65 -0.54
CA THR A 108 -5.22 13.26 -0.79
C THR A 108 -6.41 13.22 -1.76
N GLY A 109 -6.61 12.10 -2.45
CA GLY A 109 -7.70 11.96 -3.40
C GLY A 109 -9.04 11.66 -2.72
N PRO A 110 -10.19 11.86 -3.38
CA PRO A 110 -11.48 11.35 -2.90
C PRO A 110 -11.46 9.83 -2.75
N LYS A 111 -12.09 9.30 -1.71
CA LYS A 111 -12.26 7.86 -1.54
C LYS A 111 -13.18 7.31 -2.63
N LEU A 112 -12.75 6.26 -3.32
CA LEU A 112 -13.61 5.50 -4.23
C LEU A 112 -14.32 4.39 -3.46
N ASN A 113 -15.64 4.36 -3.51
CA ASN A 113 -16.48 3.40 -2.80
C ASN A 113 -17.55 2.82 -3.75
N GLU A 114 -18.53 2.13 -3.20
CA GLU A 114 -19.67 1.61 -3.96
C GLU A 114 -20.48 2.70 -4.65
N ASP A 115 -20.79 3.80 -3.95
CA ASP A 115 -21.59 4.91 -4.50
C ASP A 115 -20.91 5.57 -5.72
N PHE A 116 -19.58 5.63 -5.71
CA PHE A 116 -18.80 6.05 -6.87
C PHE A 116 -19.02 5.11 -8.06
N ILE A 117 -19.00 3.79 -7.84
CA ILE A 117 -19.24 2.79 -8.90
C ILE A 117 -20.69 2.86 -9.38
N ASP A 118 -21.66 3.00 -8.48
CA ASP A 118 -23.08 3.17 -8.83
C ASP A 118 -23.26 4.36 -9.78
N SER A 119 -22.70 5.52 -9.41
CA SER A 119 -22.74 6.73 -10.22
C SER A 119 -22.04 6.54 -11.56
N LEU A 120 -20.87 5.90 -11.55
CA LEU A 120 -20.09 5.60 -12.75
C LEU A 120 -20.86 4.71 -13.74
N ILE A 121 -21.55 3.68 -13.23
CA ILE A 121 -22.39 2.78 -14.05
C ILE A 121 -23.57 3.55 -14.65
N ILE A 122 -24.27 4.36 -13.85
CA ILE A 122 -25.40 5.18 -14.30
C ILE A 122 -24.97 6.17 -15.38
N ASP A 123 -23.88 6.90 -15.16
CA ASP A 123 -23.34 7.87 -16.12
C ASP A 123 -22.86 7.19 -17.41
N SER A 124 -22.47 5.92 -17.32
CA SER A 124 -22.13 5.08 -18.47
C SER A 124 -23.36 4.51 -19.19
N GLY A 125 -24.58 4.81 -18.72
CA GLY A 125 -25.85 4.36 -19.30
C GLY A 125 -26.28 2.96 -18.88
N GLY A 126 -25.68 2.43 -17.81
CA GLY A 126 -26.14 1.23 -17.12
C GLY A 126 -27.05 1.54 -15.94
N HIS A 127 -27.37 0.52 -15.17
CA HIS A 127 -28.14 0.64 -13.94
C HIS A 127 -27.80 -0.48 -12.96
N ARG A 128 -28.15 -0.26 -11.69
CA ARG A 128 -28.11 -1.30 -10.67
C ARG A 128 -29.24 -2.29 -10.90
N VAL A 129 -28.96 -3.58 -10.77
CA VAL A 129 -29.95 -4.66 -10.97
C VAL A 129 -31.18 -4.38 -10.11
N THR A 130 -32.33 -4.28 -10.77
CA THR A 130 -33.61 -3.98 -10.15
C THR A 130 -34.15 -5.18 -9.37
N ARG A 131 -35.16 -4.93 -8.53
CA ARG A 131 -35.84 -5.99 -7.78
C ARG A 131 -36.47 -7.06 -8.68
N GLU A 132 -36.98 -6.66 -9.84
CA GLU A 132 -37.60 -7.58 -10.81
C GLU A 132 -36.54 -8.44 -11.47
N GLU A 133 -35.46 -7.84 -11.98
CA GLU A 133 -34.30 -8.52 -12.57
C GLU A 133 -33.62 -9.48 -11.57
N ALA A 134 -33.54 -9.09 -10.29
CA ALA A 134 -32.99 -9.89 -9.20
C ALA A 134 -33.94 -10.96 -8.67
N GLY A 135 -35.15 -11.13 -9.23
CA GLY A 135 -36.12 -12.12 -8.77
C GLY A 135 -36.55 -11.90 -7.31
N ASN A 136 -36.75 -10.65 -6.91
CA ASN A 136 -37.00 -10.21 -5.53
C ASN A 136 -35.87 -10.52 -4.55
N PHE A 137 -34.62 -10.62 -5.02
CA PHE A 137 -33.43 -10.89 -4.19
C PHE A 137 -33.51 -12.18 -3.37
N LYS A 138 -34.27 -13.17 -3.86
CA LYS A 138 -34.36 -14.50 -3.21
C LYS A 138 -33.03 -15.25 -3.23
N GLU A 139 -32.18 -14.92 -4.19
CA GLU A 139 -30.84 -15.47 -4.36
C GLU A 139 -29.84 -14.32 -4.51
N LYS A 140 -28.54 -14.61 -4.36
CA LYS A 140 -27.50 -13.62 -4.67
C LYS A 140 -27.48 -13.35 -6.17
N ASN A 141 -27.36 -12.07 -6.53
CA ASN A 141 -27.33 -11.58 -7.90
C ASN A 141 -26.07 -10.74 -8.11
N ALA A 142 -25.77 -10.47 -9.38
CA ALA A 142 -24.87 -9.41 -9.81
C ALA A 142 -25.41 -8.04 -9.42
N ASP A 143 -24.53 -7.05 -9.38
CA ASP A 143 -24.86 -5.69 -8.97
C ASP A 143 -25.40 -4.84 -10.12
N TYR A 144 -24.86 -4.98 -11.34
CA TYR A 144 -25.11 -4.04 -12.43
C TYR A 144 -25.45 -4.69 -13.77
N VAL A 145 -26.21 -3.93 -14.56
CA VAL A 145 -26.41 -4.13 -16.00
C VAL A 145 -25.80 -2.93 -16.73
N LEU A 146 -24.93 -3.19 -17.72
CA LEU A 146 -24.33 -2.15 -18.57
C LEU A 146 -24.31 -2.63 -20.02
N GLY A 147 -25.27 -2.18 -20.82
CA GLY A 147 -25.43 -2.66 -22.20
C GLY A 147 -25.62 -4.17 -22.22
N THR A 148 -24.69 -4.91 -22.85
CA THR A 148 -24.74 -6.39 -22.84
C THR A 148 -24.04 -7.02 -21.65
N TYR A 149 -23.54 -6.25 -20.70
CA TYR A 149 -22.78 -6.76 -19.56
C TYR A 149 -23.62 -6.91 -18.28
N ILE A 150 -23.38 -8.02 -17.58
CA ILE A 150 -23.81 -8.25 -16.20
C ILE A 150 -22.57 -8.24 -15.32
N LEU A 151 -22.44 -7.23 -14.46
CA LEU A 151 -21.23 -6.96 -13.69
C LEU A 151 -21.48 -7.12 -12.19
N GLU A 152 -20.57 -7.82 -11.52
CA GLU A 152 -20.51 -7.86 -10.06
C GLU A 152 -19.34 -6.98 -9.57
N LEU A 153 -19.56 -6.20 -8.51
CA LEU A 153 -18.51 -5.46 -7.84
C LEU A 153 -17.90 -6.24 -6.67
N LYS A 154 -16.58 -6.20 -6.56
CA LYS A 154 -15.82 -6.70 -5.40
C LYS A 154 -14.79 -5.67 -4.96
N GLN A 155 -14.81 -5.32 -3.67
CA GLN A 155 -14.00 -4.25 -3.11
C GLN A 155 -12.86 -4.78 -2.22
N PHE A 156 -11.62 -4.38 -2.49
CA PHE A 156 -10.44 -4.62 -1.65
C PHE A 156 -10.14 -3.37 -0.82
N GLU A 157 -10.69 -3.31 0.39
CA GLU A 157 -10.51 -2.17 1.32
C GLU A 157 -9.49 -2.46 2.44
N GLN A 158 -9.13 -3.72 2.65
CA GLN A 158 -8.22 -4.13 3.73
C GLN A 158 -6.90 -4.61 3.16
N GLU A 159 -5.82 -4.24 3.86
CA GLU A 159 -4.48 -4.67 3.50
C GLU A 159 -4.34 -6.17 3.76
N GLY A 160 -3.81 -6.86 2.75
CA GLY A 160 -3.69 -8.29 2.83
C GLY A 160 -2.64 -8.79 3.80
N LEU A 161 -1.54 -8.07 3.91
CA LEU A 161 -0.47 -8.44 4.82
C LEU A 161 -0.79 -8.15 6.29
N GLU A 162 -1.99 -7.66 6.63
CA GLU A 162 -2.48 -7.61 8.03
C GLU A 162 -3.00 -8.97 8.53
N VAL A 163 -3.22 -9.94 7.63
CA VAL A 163 -3.75 -11.25 8.00
C VAL A 163 -2.62 -12.19 8.41
N SER A 164 -2.63 -12.64 9.66
CA SER A 164 -1.61 -13.51 10.27
C SER A 164 -1.26 -14.75 9.43
N THR A 165 -2.26 -15.50 8.98
CA THR A 165 -2.02 -16.70 8.15
C THR A 165 -1.34 -16.41 6.80
N ARG A 166 -1.44 -15.17 6.29
CA ARG A 166 -0.66 -14.74 5.12
C ARG A 166 0.72 -14.29 5.53
N GLN A 167 0.86 -13.56 6.63
CA GLN A 167 2.16 -13.18 7.20
C GLN A 167 3.06 -14.39 7.41
N GLU A 168 2.55 -15.48 8.00
CA GLU A 168 3.29 -16.74 8.22
C GLU A 168 3.80 -17.38 6.92
N LYS A 169 3.03 -17.31 5.83
CA LYS A 169 3.45 -17.87 4.54
C LYS A 169 4.44 -16.95 3.82
N ILE A 170 4.21 -15.65 3.92
CA ILE A 170 5.13 -14.66 3.36
C ILE A 170 6.47 -14.72 4.07
N SER A 171 6.50 -14.89 5.40
CA SER A 171 7.76 -15.04 6.11
C SER A 171 8.54 -16.26 5.61
N GLN A 172 7.88 -17.41 5.40
CA GLN A 172 8.53 -18.62 4.86
C GLN A 172 9.13 -18.42 3.46
N ILE A 173 8.44 -17.67 2.59
CA ILE A 173 8.94 -17.38 1.23
C ILE A 173 10.20 -16.51 1.29
N PHE A 174 10.21 -15.54 2.21
CA PHE A 174 11.31 -14.60 2.30
C PHE A 174 12.44 -15.10 3.21
N ASP A 175 12.23 -16.03 4.13
CA ASP A 175 13.23 -16.62 5.04
C ASP A 175 14.50 -17.14 4.31
N SER A 176 14.38 -17.60 3.07
CA SER A 176 15.54 -18.00 2.25
C SER A 176 16.45 -16.84 1.81
N ASN A 177 15.96 -15.60 1.89
CA ASN A 177 16.60 -14.35 1.42
C ASN A 177 17.02 -13.44 2.58
N LEU A 178 17.44 -14.02 3.71
CA LEU A 178 17.85 -13.29 4.93
C LEU A 178 18.83 -12.15 4.60
N SER A 179 18.35 -10.92 4.78
CA SER A 179 19.20 -9.74 4.81
C SER A 179 19.81 -9.59 6.20
N SER A 180 21.06 -9.13 6.31
CA SER A 180 21.71 -8.81 7.60
C SER A 180 21.13 -7.54 8.29
N GLY A 181 19.94 -7.12 7.87
CA GLY A 181 19.24 -5.93 8.32
C GLY A 181 18.41 -6.14 9.59
N PRO A 182 17.87 -5.06 10.16
CA PRO A 182 16.99 -5.09 11.31
C PRO A 182 15.56 -5.57 10.96
N ALA A 183 15.23 -5.59 9.66
CA ALA A 183 14.02 -6.13 9.11
C ALA A 183 14.29 -6.72 7.74
N GLN A 184 13.52 -7.73 7.39
CA GLN A 184 13.48 -8.32 6.07
C GLN A 184 12.51 -7.53 5.17
N GLN A 185 13.04 -7.00 4.07
CA GLN A 185 12.23 -6.30 3.08
C GLN A 185 11.44 -7.29 2.23
N ILE A 186 10.12 -7.12 2.18
CA ILE A 186 9.23 -7.85 1.29
C ILE A 186 9.21 -7.11 -0.05
N ASP A 187 9.94 -7.65 -1.02
CA ASP A 187 9.93 -7.17 -2.41
C ASP A 187 9.78 -8.37 -3.36
N PRO A 188 8.59 -8.58 -3.96
CA PRO A 188 8.35 -9.74 -4.81
C PRO A 188 9.22 -9.73 -6.08
N TYR A 189 9.76 -8.58 -6.50
CA TYR A 189 10.60 -8.49 -7.69
C TYR A 189 12.04 -9.00 -7.47
N GLN A 190 12.41 -9.26 -6.22
CA GLN A 190 13.71 -9.85 -5.86
C GLN A 190 13.66 -11.38 -5.74
N LEU A 191 12.45 -11.97 -5.78
CA LEU A 191 12.27 -13.41 -5.69
C LEU A 191 12.70 -14.11 -6.98
N ASN A 192 13.20 -15.35 -6.84
CA ASN A 192 13.33 -16.25 -7.98
C ASN A 192 11.93 -16.69 -8.48
N GLU A 193 11.85 -17.33 -9.65
CA GLU A 193 10.59 -17.71 -10.27
C GLU A 193 9.72 -18.64 -9.38
N SER A 194 10.34 -19.59 -8.67
CA SER A 194 9.63 -20.52 -7.79
C SER A 194 8.99 -19.77 -6.61
N ASP A 195 9.79 -18.97 -5.91
CA ASP A 195 9.36 -18.22 -4.73
C ASP A 195 8.33 -17.13 -5.12
N PHE A 196 8.52 -16.49 -6.28
CA PHE A 196 7.53 -15.56 -6.84
C PHE A 196 6.19 -16.24 -7.11
N GLN A 197 6.21 -17.48 -7.63
CA GLN A 197 4.98 -18.23 -7.88
C GLN A 197 4.30 -18.65 -6.57
N GLU A 198 5.06 -18.92 -5.51
CA GLU A 198 4.50 -19.15 -4.18
C GLU A 198 3.90 -17.89 -3.58
N TYR A 199 4.63 -16.76 -3.63
CA TYR A 199 4.14 -15.44 -3.26
C TYR A 199 2.83 -15.11 -3.96
N TRP A 200 2.78 -15.27 -5.29
CA TRP A 200 1.58 -15.08 -6.10
C TRP A 200 0.40 -15.91 -5.59
N ASN A 201 0.64 -17.18 -5.24
CA ASN A 201 -0.41 -18.06 -4.72
C ASN A 201 -0.92 -17.58 -3.36
N VAL A 202 -0.05 -17.10 -2.48
CA VAL A 202 -0.43 -16.59 -1.16
C VAL A 202 -1.26 -15.31 -1.28
N VAL A 203 -0.76 -14.31 -2.00
CA VAL A 203 -1.43 -13.00 -2.11
C VAL A 203 -2.62 -13.01 -3.05
N GLY A 204 -2.66 -13.96 -4.00
CA GLY A 204 -3.72 -14.11 -5.01
C GLY A 204 -4.96 -14.87 -4.53
N ILE A 205 -4.90 -15.65 -3.44
CA ILE A 205 -6.07 -16.39 -2.91
C ILE A 205 -7.30 -15.49 -2.66
N PRO A 206 -7.20 -14.31 -2.02
CA PRO A 206 -8.32 -13.39 -1.87
C PRO A 206 -8.93 -12.95 -3.20
N VAL A 207 -8.10 -12.68 -4.21
CA VAL A 207 -8.53 -12.30 -5.56
C VAL A 207 -9.31 -13.46 -6.20
N GLN A 208 -8.72 -14.67 -6.16
CA GLN A 208 -9.34 -15.88 -6.69
C GLN A 208 -10.72 -16.14 -6.05
N LYS A 209 -10.84 -16.02 -4.73
CA LYS A 209 -12.11 -16.23 -4.00
C LYS A 209 -13.18 -15.25 -4.46
N ARG A 210 -12.82 -13.99 -4.70
CA ARG A 210 -13.75 -12.93 -5.13
C ARG A 210 -14.20 -13.13 -6.57
N ILE A 211 -13.29 -13.49 -7.46
CA ILE A 211 -13.62 -13.86 -8.84
C ILE A 211 -14.60 -15.05 -8.87
N LYS A 212 -14.34 -16.10 -8.09
CA LYS A 212 -15.24 -17.26 -7.98
C LYS A 212 -16.61 -16.89 -7.40
N ALA A 213 -16.66 -15.97 -6.43
CA ALA A 213 -17.92 -15.50 -5.87
C ALA A 213 -18.71 -14.68 -6.91
N ALA A 214 -18.04 -13.74 -7.60
CA ALA A 214 -18.63 -12.94 -8.66
C ALA A 214 -19.18 -13.80 -9.81
N SER A 215 -18.41 -14.78 -10.26
CA SER A 215 -18.84 -15.74 -11.29
C SER A 215 -20.18 -16.41 -10.96
N LYS A 216 -20.40 -16.79 -9.69
CA LYS A 216 -21.68 -17.40 -9.26
C LYS A 216 -22.85 -16.41 -9.34
N GLN A 217 -22.63 -15.17 -8.91
CA GLN A 217 -23.64 -14.10 -8.93
C GLN A 217 -24.02 -13.72 -10.35
N VAL A 218 -23.02 -13.48 -11.19
CA VAL A 218 -23.18 -13.18 -12.62
C VAL A 218 -23.93 -14.29 -13.34
N LYS A 219 -23.53 -15.55 -13.14
CA LYS A 219 -24.21 -16.69 -13.76
C LYS A 219 -25.68 -16.79 -13.35
N SER A 220 -25.97 -16.57 -12.06
CA SER A 220 -27.34 -16.57 -11.53
C SER A 220 -28.20 -15.49 -12.21
N THR A 221 -27.66 -14.27 -12.32
CA THR A 221 -28.36 -13.14 -12.93
C THR A 221 -28.55 -13.32 -14.43
N ILE A 222 -27.52 -13.74 -15.18
CA ILE A 222 -27.64 -14.02 -16.62
C ILE A 222 -28.73 -15.07 -16.89
N LYS A 223 -28.74 -16.16 -16.12
CA LYS A 223 -29.76 -17.21 -16.23
C LYS A 223 -31.18 -16.67 -16.04
N ARG A 224 -31.34 -15.69 -15.14
CA ARG A 224 -32.65 -15.08 -14.86
C ARG A 224 -33.10 -14.11 -15.94
N LEU A 225 -32.17 -13.37 -16.54
CA LEU A 225 -32.46 -12.36 -17.56
C LEU A 225 -32.63 -12.94 -18.98
N GLY A 226 -32.35 -14.24 -19.16
CA GLY A 226 -32.48 -14.93 -20.45
C GLY A 226 -31.13 -14.99 -21.18
N GLU A 227 -30.43 -16.11 -21.00
CA GLU A 227 -28.98 -16.36 -21.21
C GLU A 227 -28.34 -15.92 -22.53
N GLU A 228 -29.09 -15.51 -23.56
CA GLU A 228 -28.57 -15.41 -24.94
C GLU A 228 -27.90 -14.06 -25.29
N ASN A 229 -28.19 -12.98 -24.56
CA ASN A 229 -27.71 -11.63 -24.93
C ASN A 229 -26.72 -11.01 -23.95
N TYR A 230 -26.38 -11.72 -22.87
CA TYR A 230 -25.58 -11.14 -21.79
C TYR A 230 -24.22 -11.79 -21.64
N THR A 231 -23.23 -10.93 -21.44
CA THR A 231 -21.84 -11.23 -21.18
C THR A 231 -21.55 -10.94 -19.71
N GLY A 232 -20.88 -11.87 -19.03
CA GLY A 232 -20.59 -11.71 -17.61
C GLY A 232 -19.24 -11.06 -17.35
N GLY A 233 -19.20 -10.13 -16.41
CA GLY A 233 -17.97 -9.46 -16.01
C GLY A 233 -17.87 -9.19 -14.51
N VAL A 234 -16.71 -8.72 -14.08
CA VAL A 234 -16.45 -8.38 -12.69
C VAL A 234 -15.70 -7.06 -12.60
N ILE A 235 -16.12 -6.20 -11.68
CA ILE A 235 -15.42 -4.98 -11.31
C ILE A 235 -14.68 -5.26 -9.99
N LEU A 236 -13.36 -5.13 -10.00
CA LEU A 236 -12.51 -5.16 -8.82
C LEU A 236 -12.12 -3.73 -8.45
N LEU A 237 -12.64 -3.23 -7.34
CA LEU A 237 -12.24 -1.93 -6.78
C LEU A 237 -11.17 -2.15 -5.71
N ASN A 238 -9.92 -1.77 -5.96
CA ASN A 238 -8.82 -1.87 -5.01
C ASN A 238 -8.43 -0.51 -4.44
N THR A 239 -8.79 -0.29 -3.18
CA THR A 239 -8.52 0.95 -2.43
C THR A 239 -7.75 0.71 -1.14
N GLY A 240 -7.46 -0.55 -0.80
CA GLY A 240 -6.77 -0.88 0.45
C GLY A 240 -5.91 -2.15 0.43
N TYR A 241 -5.94 -2.99 -0.62
CA TYR A 241 -4.97 -4.10 -0.76
C TYR A 241 -3.78 -3.63 -1.60
N LEU A 242 -3.01 -2.70 -1.02
CA LEU A 242 -2.00 -1.91 -1.71
C LEU A 242 -0.64 -2.59 -1.79
N THR A 243 -0.42 -3.68 -1.06
CA THR A 243 0.75 -4.56 -1.27
C THR A 243 0.78 -5.25 -2.63
N ILE A 244 -0.35 -5.28 -3.35
CA ILE A 244 -0.43 -5.78 -4.73
C ILE A 244 -0.54 -4.58 -5.68
N PRO A 245 0.51 -4.30 -6.50
CA PRO A 245 0.43 -3.27 -7.53
C PRO A 245 -0.71 -3.52 -8.53
N HIS A 246 -1.23 -2.45 -9.14
CA HIS A 246 -2.36 -2.52 -10.08
C HIS A 246 -2.17 -3.61 -11.16
N GLU A 247 -1.04 -3.60 -11.86
CA GLU A 247 -0.73 -4.57 -12.93
C GLU A 247 -0.68 -6.03 -12.43
N LEU A 248 -0.21 -6.22 -11.19
CA LEU A 248 -0.15 -7.53 -10.58
C LEU A 248 -1.56 -8.04 -10.25
N LEU A 249 -2.43 -7.16 -9.72
CA LEU A 249 -3.83 -7.47 -9.46
C LEU A 249 -4.59 -7.79 -10.75
N VAL A 250 -4.36 -7.01 -11.82
CA VAL A 250 -4.91 -7.26 -13.16
C VAL A 250 -4.53 -8.66 -13.63
N SER A 251 -3.24 -8.97 -13.63
CA SER A 251 -2.72 -10.25 -14.10
C SER A 251 -3.28 -11.43 -13.29
N MET A 252 -3.44 -11.27 -11.97
CA MET A 252 -4.12 -12.24 -11.10
C MET A 252 -5.59 -12.43 -11.48
N ALA A 253 -6.32 -11.33 -11.61
CA ALA A 253 -7.75 -11.35 -11.86
C ALA A 253 -8.09 -11.97 -13.23
N GLU A 254 -7.38 -11.59 -14.29
CA GLU A 254 -7.53 -12.19 -15.63
C GLU A 254 -7.20 -13.68 -15.62
N ARG A 255 -6.08 -14.07 -14.99
CA ARG A 255 -5.69 -15.49 -14.86
C ARG A 255 -6.78 -16.29 -14.17
N TYR A 256 -7.32 -15.81 -13.05
CA TYR A 256 -8.35 -16.52 -12.30
C TYR A 256 -9.71 -16.51 -13.01
N ALA A 257 -10.08 -15.41 -13.68
CA ALA A 257 -11.30 -15.37 -14.48
C ALA A 257 -11.25 -16.43 -15.59
N LYS A 258 -10.14 -16.48 -16.35
CA LYS A 258 -9.92 -17.44 -17.44
C LYS A 258 -9.81 -18.88 -16.97
N LYS A 259 -9.10 -19.12 -15.86
CA LYS A 259 -8.79 -20.49 -15.38
C LYS A 259 -9.94 -21.10 -14.58
N ASP A 260 -10.58 -20.31 -13.72
CA ASP A 260 -11.45 -20.84 -12.67
C ASP A 260 -12.94 -20.60 -12.95
N THR A 261 -13.27 -19.86 -14.00
CA THR A 261 -14.65 -19.49 -14.31
C THR A 261 -14.92 -19.61 -15.81
N SER A 262 -16.19 -19.85 -16.16
CA SER A 262 -16.66 -19.80 -17.55
C SER A 262 -17.69 -18.69 -17.77
N SER A 263 -18.04 -17.94 -16.72
CA SER A 263 -19.08 -16.91 -16.76
C SER A 263 -18.54 -15.49 -16.66
N ILE A 264 -17.23 -15.32 -16.43
CA ILE A 264 -16.57 -14.01 -16.44
C ILE A 264 -15.70 -13.97 -17.70
N SER A 265 -16.12 -13.19 -18.69
CA SER A 265 -15.35 -12.93 -19.91
C SER A 265 -14.43 -11.74 -19.75
N ASP A 266 -14.86 -10.74 -18.97
CA ASP A 266 -14.18 -9.46 -18.83
C ASP A 266 -13.95 -9.13 -17.36
N VAL A 267 -12.75 -8.64 -17.09
CA VAL A 267 -12.32 -8.17 -15.78
C VAL A 267 -12.06 -6.68 -15.90
N ILE A 268 -12.71 -5.90 -15.04
CA ILE A 268 -12.47 -4.48 -14.88
C ILE A 268 -11.77 -4.30 -13.55
N VAL A 269 -10.58 -3.71 -13.55
CA VAL A 269 -9.86 -3.41 -12.31
C VAL A 269 -9.74 -1.90 -12.17
N ILE A 270 -10.24 -1.37 -11.07
CA ILE A 270 -10.11 0.02 -10.68
C ILE A 270 -9.26 0.05 -9.43
N SER A 271 -8.15 0.77 -9.46
CA SER A 271 -7.29 0.98 -8.29
C SER A 271 -7.20 2.45 -7.96
N SER A 272 -7.12 2.77 -6.68
CA SER A 272 -6.81 4.11 -6.22
C SER A 272 -5.88 4.07 -5.02
N TRP A 273 -4.81 4.86 -5.05
CA TRP A 273 -3.87 4.95 -3.95
C TRP A 273 -3.24 6.34 -3.90
N THR A 274 -2.96 6.79 -2.68
CA THR A 274 -2.31 8.07 -2.43
C THR A 274 -0.93 7.83 -1.84
N MET A 275 0.09 8.51 -2.37
CA MET A 275 1.43 8.56 -1.80
C MET A 275 1.70 9.98 -1.29
N THR A 276 2.38 10.11 -0.16
CA THR A 276 2.78 11.42 0.35
C THR A 276 4.12 11.32 1.08
N ASN A 277 4.90 12.40 1.03
CA ASN A 277 6.03 12.62 1.93
C ASN A 277 5.72 13.73 2.96
N GLY A 278 4.44 14.12 3.08
CA GLY A 278 3.97 15.21 3.93
C GLY A 278 4.06 16.58 3.29
N PHE A 279 4.90 16.76 2.25
CA PHE A 279 4.95 17.98 1.46
C PHE A 279 4.32 17.81 0.08
N ASP A 280 4.79 16.83 -0.68
CA ASP A 280 4.26 16.44 -1.97
C ASP A 280 3.29 15.26 -1.76
N THR A 281 2.08 15.38 -2.31
CA THR A 281 1.08 14.30 -2.34
C THR A 281 0.76 13.96 -3.79
N VAL A 282 0.78 12.67 -4.13
CA VAL A 282 0.43 12.15 -5.45
C VAL A 282 -0.72 11.16 -5.30
N VAL A 283 -1.83 11.48 -5.94
CA VAL A 283 -3.00 10.62 -6.02
C VAL A 283 -2.93 9.87 -7.36
N ASN A 284 -3.05 8.55 -7.30
CA ASN A 284 -2.94 7.69 -8.47
C ASN A 284 -4.21 6.88 -8.64
N TYR A 285 -4.56 6.67 -9.90
CA TYR A 285 -5.71 5.89 -10.32
C TYR A 285 -5.28 4.89 -11.39
N GLY A 286 -5.77 3.67 -11.30
CA GLY A 286 -5.59 2.63 -12.32
C GLY A 286 -6.95 2.19 -12.86
N PHE A 287 -7.03 1.97 -14.16
CA PHE A 287 -8.20 1.39 -14.82
C PHE A 287 -7.74 0.37 -15.85
N HIS A 288 -8.23 -0.86 -15.71
CA HIS A 288 -8.07 -1.94 -16.68
C HIS A 288 -9.46 -2.42 -17.14
N PRO A 289 -9.64 -2.78 -18.42
CA PRO A 289 -8.64 -2.79 -19.49
C PRO A 289 -8.28 -1.37 -19.98
N HIS A 290 -7.02 -1.17 -20.37
CA HIS A 290 -6.59 0.09 -20.99
C HIS A 290 -7.20 0.27 -22.38
N GLU A 291 -7.29 -0.82 -23.16
CA GLU A 291 -7.85 -0.86 -24.51
C GLU A 291 -9.00 -1.88 -24.57
N PRO A 292 -10.19 -1.55 -24.02
CA PRO A 292 -11.35 -2.41 -24.11
C PRO A 292 -11.82 -2.57 -25.57
N SER A 293 -12.25 -3.78 -25.90
CA SER A 293 -12.80 -4.10 -27.22
C SER A 293 -14.30 -3.82 -27.34
N SER A 294 -15.05 -3.85 -26.23
CA SER A 294 -16.49 -3.60 -26.21
C SER A 294 -16.81 -2.12 -25.99
N LEU A 295 -17.80 -1.61 -26.73
CA LEU A 295 -18.22 -0.21 -26.65
C LEU A 295 -18.73 0.17 -25.25
N ASP A 296 -19.39 -0.75 -24.56
CA ASP A 296 -19.88 -0.54 -23.20
C ASP A 296 -18.73 -0.29 -22.20
N ILE A 297 -17.64 -1.05 -22.30
CA ILE A 297 -16.48 -0.89 -21.42
C ILE A 297 -15.60 0.30 -21.85
N VAL A 298 -15.52 0.62 -23.15
CA VAL A 298 -14.92 1.88 -23.63
C VAL A 298 -15.63 3.07 -22.98
N LYS A 299 -16.96 3.08 -23.03
CA LYS A 299 -17.75 4.15 -22.41
C LYS A 299 -17.54 4.20 -20.90
N LEU A 300 -17.52 3.06 -20.21
CA LEU A 300 -17.23 2.99 -18.77
C LEU A 300 -15.87 3.59 -18.42
N ARG A 301 -14.82 3.24 -19.17
CA ARG A 301 -13.46 3.78 -19.01
C ARG A 301 -13.43 5.29 -19.22
N ASP A 302 -14.05 5.77 -20.27
CA ASP A 302 -14.03 7.19 -20.61
C ASP A 302 -14.81 8.02 -19.58
N THR A 303 -15.96 7.50 -19.11
CA THR A 303 -16.71 8.08 -17.99
C THR A 303 -15.88 8.08 -16.71
N PHE A 304 -15.15 7.00 -16.41
CA PHE A 304 -14.28 6.93 -15.24
C PHE A 304 -13.24 8.07 -15.25
N TRP A 305 -12.48 8.21 -16.34
CA TRP A 305 -11.45 9.25 -16.41
C TRP A 305 -12.03 10.67 -16.41
N SER A 306 -13.16 10.88 -17.08
CA SER A 306 -13.88 12.15 -17.03
C SER A 306 -14.33 12.49 -15.61
N THR A 307 -14.87 11.51 -14.88
CA THR A 307 -15.32 11.68 -13.50
C THR A 307 -14.15 11.96 -12.56
N ILE A 308 -13.03 11.22 -12.67
CA ILE A 308 -11.83 11.51 -11.89
C ILE A 308 -11.31 12.92 -12.17
N ASN A 309 -11.20 13.34 -13.43
CA ASN A 309 -10.77 14.69 -13.79
C ASN A 309 -11.68 15.77 -13.19
N ARG A 310 -12.99 15.55 -13.22
CA ARG A 310 -13.97 16.43 -12.59
C ARG A 310 -13.76 16.48 -11.07
N MET A 311 -13.64 15.34 -10.40
CA MET A 311 -13.44 15.28 -8.94
C MET A 311 -12.13 15.96 -8.53
N MET A 312 -11.04 15.73 -9.25
CA MET A 312 -9.75 16.39 -8.98
C MET A 312 -9.82 17.90 -9.22
N THR A 313 -10.58 18.35 -10.22
CA THR A 313 -10.83 19.78 -10.45
C THR A 313 -11.62 20.38 -9.29
N GLN A 314 -12.71 19.73 -8.90
CA GLN A 314 -13.55 20.14 -7.77
C GLN A 314 -12.78 20.16 -6.44
N MET A 315 -11.84 19.23 -6.26
CA MET A 315 -10.97 19.19 -5.08
C MET A 315 -10.07 20.44 -5.02
N ILE A 316 -9.49 20.82 -6.16
CA ILE A 316 -8.62 22.01 -6.25
C ILE A 316 -9.43 23.31 -6.12
N THR A 317 -10.66 23.35 -6.62
CA THR A 317 -11.55 24.52 -6.51
C THR A 317 -12.29 24.61 -5.17
N GLY A 318 -12.22 23.57 -4.32
CA GLY A 318 -12.92 23.52 -3.04
C GLY A 318 -14.43 23.23 -3.15
N GLU A 319 -14.87 22.70 -4.29
CA GLU A 319 -16.26 22.37 -4.61
C GLU A 319 -16.59 20.88 -4.41
N LEU A 320 -15.57 20.06 -4.14
CA LEU A 320 -15.74 18.62 -3.97
C LEU A 320 -16.50 18.34 -2.67
N ASP A 321 -17.59 17.58 -2.78
CA ASP A 321 -18.22 17.00 -1.60
C ASP A 321 -17.34 15.88 -1.04
N VAL A 322 -16.77 16.11 0.15
CA VAL A 322 -15.90 15.16 0.86
C VAL A 322 -16.67 14.31 1.88
N SER A 323 -18.00 14.32 1.84
CA SER A 323 -18.85 13.53 2.75
C SER A 323 -18.56 12.02 2.69
N SER A 324 -18.12 11.50 1.53
CA SER A 324 -17.69 10.11 1.35
C SER A 324 -16.27 9.82 1.87
N GLY A 325 -15.57 10.84 2.35
CA GLY A 325 -14.21 10.77 2.88
C GLY A 325 -13.13 10.92 1.82
N MET A 326 -11.92 11.15 2.32
CA MET A 326 -10.70 11.23 1.52
C MET A 326 -9.91 9.92 1.63
N GLN A 327 -9.05 9.67 0.67
CA GLN A 327 -8.11 8.56 0.71
C GLN A 327 -7.09 8.78 1.82
N GLU A 328 -6.77 7.70 2.52
CA GLU A 328 -5.61 7.69 3.39
C GLU A 328 -4.36 7.46 2.54
N PRO A 329 -3.24 8.13 2.86
CA PRO A 329 -1.97 7.79 2.24
C PRO A 329 -1.61 6.33 2.52
N MET A 330 -0.99 5.69 1.54
CA MET A 330 -0.47 4.33 1.68
C MET A 330 0.52 4.29 2.84
N SER A 331 0.33 3.30 3.72
CA SER A 331 1.20 3.03 4.86
C SER A 331 1.99 1.74 4.64
N PRO A 332 3.23 1.66 5.14
CA PRO A 332 3.99 0.42 5.08
C PRO A 332 3.32 -0.65 5.93
N THR A 333 3.48 -1.92 5.54
CA THR A 333 3.04 -3.04 6.38
C THR A 333 4.22 -3.62 7.12
N HIS A 334 4.10 -3.68 8.45
CA HIS A 334 5.10 -4.28 9.33
C HIS A 334 4.48 -5.42 10.12
N PHE A 335 5.16 -6.55 10.20
CA PHE A 335 4.77 -7.64 11.09
C PHE A 335 5.99 -8.39 11.60
N LYS A 336 5.81 -9.12 12.70
CA LYS A 336 6.85 -9.92 13.34
C LYS A 336 6.42 -11.39 13.33
N ILE A 337 7.31 -12.28 12.88
CA ILE A 337 7.17 -13.72 13.03
C ILE A 337 8.41 -14.18 13.79
N ASP A 338 8.20 -14.86 14.91
CA ASP A 338 9.26 -15.21 15.88
C ASP A 338 10.08 -13.97 16.30
N ASP A 339 11.39 -13.94 16.00
CA ASP A 339 12.28 -12.81 16.28
C ASP A 339 12.61 -11.95 15.06
N GLU A 340 11.96 -12.21 13.92
CA GLU A 340 12.23 -11.53 12.67
C GLU A 340 11.12 -10.52 12.33
N THR A 341 11.55 -9.33 11.91
CA THR A 341 10.65 -8.26 11.47
C THR A 341 10.58 -8.29 9.95
N PHE A 342 9.38 -8.25 9.39
CA PHE A 342 9.14 -8.17 7.96
C PHE A 342 8.50 -6.82 7.65
N THR A 343 8.97 -6.19 6.57
CA THR A 343 8.54 -4.86 6.16
C THR A 343 8.23 -4.84 4.67
N PHE A 344 6.97 -4.55 4.34
CA PHE A 344 6.60 -4.08 3.00
C PHE A 344 6.59 -2.55 3.01
N GLY A 345 7.57 -1.94 2.35
CA GLY A 345 7.70 -0.50 2.28
C GLY A 345 6.67 0.15 1.35
N VAL A 346 6.53 1.47 1.46
CA VAL A 346 5.76 2.28 0.50
C VAL A 346 6.70 2.92 -0.50
N PRO A 347 6.32 3.03 -1.80
CA PRO A 347 7.10 3.77 -2.77
C PRO A 347 7.34 5.21 -2.28
N GLN A 348 8.58 5.67 -2.35
CA GLN A 348 8.97 6.97 -1.81
C GLN A 348 8.83 8.07 -2.86
N LEU A 349 8.24 9.20 -2.46
CA LEU A 349 8.19 10.40 -3.28
C LEU A 349 9.43 11.27 -3.04
N GLU A 350 10.23 11.49 -4.08
CA GLU A 350 11.32 12.47 -4.00
C GLU A 350 10.76 13.88 -3.80
N SER A 351 11.15 14.52 -2.69
CA SER A 351 10.72 15.89 -2.40
C SER A 351 11.11 16.88 -3.51
N SER A 352 10.12 17.64 -3.98
CA SER A 352 10.31 18.73 -4.94
C SER A 352 11.24 19.84 -4.41
N LEU A 353 11.39 19.96 -3.09
CA LEU A 353 12.34 20.88 -2.43
C LEU A 353 13.80 20.45 -2.65
N ARG A 354 14.09 19.15 -2.70
CA ARG A 354 15.45 18.63 -2.92
C ARG A 354 15.88 18.77 -4.39
N LYS A 355 14.95 18.62 -5.34
CA LYS A 355 15.24 18.78 -6.78
C LYS A 355 15.77 20.17 -7.14
N LYS A 356 15.34 21.23 -6.43
CA LYS A 356 15.84 22.60 -6.67
C LYS A 356 17.31 22.83 -6.32
N LYS A 357 17.94 21.97 -5.49
CA LYS A 357 19.36 22.10 -5.13
C LYS A 357 20.32 21.51 -6.18
N LYS A 358 19.84 20.68 -7.10
CA LYS A 358 20.61 20.19 -8.26
C LYS A 358 20.35 21.07 -9.50
N ARG A 359 20.68 22.37 -9.44
CA ARG A 359 20.90 23.13 -10.68
C ARG A 359 22.36 22.94 -11.09
N PRO A 360 22.66 22.64 -12.36
CA PRO A 360 24.04 22.55 -12.82
C PRO A 360 24.71 23.91 -12.63
N ASN A 361 25.92 23.90 -12.06
CA ASN A 361 26.85 25.00 -12.22
C ASN A 361 27.16 25.13 -13.72
N ASN A 362 26.38 25.96 -14.41
CA ASN A 362 26.81 26.53 -15.67
C ASN A 362 27.86 27.59 -15.34
N THR A 363 29.10 27.15 -15.21
CA THR A 363 30.27 28.02 -15.41
C THR A 363 30.35 28.30 -16.91
N ASN A 364 30.10 29.56 -17.27
CA ASN A 364 30.55 30.16 -18.54
C ASN A 364 32.08 30.30 -18.54
#